data_AF-A0A8K1Z860-F1
#
_entry.id   AF-A0A8K1Z860-F1
#
_cell.length_a   1.000
_cell.length_b   1.000
_cell.length_c   1.000
_cell.angle_alpha   90.00
_cell.angle_beta   90.00
_cell.angle_gamma   90.00
#
_symmetry.space_group_name_H-M   'P 1'
#
loop_
_entity.id
_entity.type
_entity.pdbx_description
1 polymer ?
#
loop_
_entity_poly.entity_id
_entity_poly.type
_entity_poly.pdbx_seq_one_letter_code
_entity_poly.pdbx_strand_id
1 'polypeptide(L)' 'RYYEQPDNGVLNYPKRACQFNRTQLGDCSGIGDPTHYGYSTGQPCVFIKMNRVINFYAGANQSMNVSCVGK' A
#
# COMPACT_ATOMS: atom_id res chain seq x y z
N ARG A 1 -8.26 -6.03 11.40
CA ARG A 1 -9.72 -6.17 11.15
C ARG A 1 -10.01 -5.66 9.75
N TYR A 2 -10.68 -6.45 8.91
CA TYR A 2 -10.98 -6.08 7.52
C TYR A 2 -12.25 -5.23 7.44
N TYR A 3 -12.28 -4.27 6.51
CA TYR A 3 -13.47 -3.48 6.21
C TYR A 3 -14.27 -4.16 5.12
N GLU A 4 -15.21 -5.01 5.52
CA GLU A 4 -16.09 -5.70 4.59
C GLU A 4 -17.21 -4.79 4.11
N GLN A 5 -17.45 -4.80 2.80
CA GLN A 5 -18.57 -4.10 2.19
C GLN A 5 -19.43 -5.13 1.45
N PRO A 6 -20.56 -5.53 2.04
CA PRO A 6 -21.44 -6.52 1.43
C PRO A 6 -21.99 -5.97 0.11
N ASP A 7 -22.20 -6.86 -0.85
CA ASP A 7 -22.91 -6.49 -2.06
C ASP A 7 -24.40 -6.36 -1.73
N ASN A 8 -24.96 -5.18 -1.92
CA ASN A 8 -26.36 -4.89 -1.61
C ASN A 8 -27.26 -4.98 -2.85
N GLY A 9 -26.72 -5.38 -4.02
CA GLY A 9 -27.48 -5.56 -5.25
C GLY A 9 -28.01 -4.26 -5.86
N VAL A 10 -27.62 -3.09 -5.32
CA VAL A 10 -28.03 -1.78 -5.84
C VAL A 10 -27.11 -1.39 -6.99
N LEU A 11 -27.66 -1.34 -8.20
CA LEU A 11 -26.95 -0.89 -9.38
C LEU A 11 -26.44 0.55 -9.17
N ASN A 12 -25.18 0.81 -9.52
CA ASN A 12 -24.51 2.11 -9.39
C ASN A 12 -24.20 2.58 -7.95
N TYR A 13 -24.17 1.69 -6.96
CA TYR A 13 -23.61 2.00 -5.63
C TYR A 13 -22.22 1.35 -5.45
N PRO A 14 -21.12 2.00 -5.86
CA PRO A 14 -19.79 1.40 -5.82
C PRO A 14 -19.27 1.23 -4.38
N LYS A 15 -18.53 0.14 -4.16
CA LYS A 15 -17.76 -0.09 -2.93
C LYS A 15 -16.73 1.03 -2.73
N ARG A 16 -16.53 1.44 -1.48
CA ARG A 16 -15.60 2.53 -1.13
C ARG A 16 -14.18 1.97 -0.99
N ALA A 17 -13.24 2.56 -1.71
CA ALA A 17 -11.82 2.25 -1.54
C ALA A 17 -11.24 3.02 -0.35
N CYS A 18 -10.29 2.40 0.35
CA CYS A 18 -9.46 3.11 1.32
C CYS A 18 -8.45 3.97 0.56
N GLN A 19 -8.32 5.23 0.97
CA GLN A 19 -7.29 6.12 0.44
C GLN A 19 -5.93 5.75 1.02
N PHE A 20 -4.89 5.84 0.18
CA PHE A 20 -3.50 5.70 0.61
C PHE A 20 -2.77 6.99 0.27
N ASN A 21 -2.38 7.74 1.31
CA ASN A 21 -1.72 9.02 1.14
C ASN A 21 -0.23 8.82 0.94
N ARG A 22 0.37 9.52 -0.02
CA ARG A 22 1.82 9.45 -0.28
C ARG A 22 2.66 9.77 0.95
N THR A 23 2.17 10.61 1.86
CA THR A 23 2.81 10.92 3.14
C THR A 23 3.05 9.70 4.03
N GLN A 24 2.28 8.62 3.84
CA GLN A 24 2.46 7.36 4.57
C GLN A 24 3.74 6.61 4.17
N LEU A 25 4.37 6.98 3.04
CA LEU A 25 5.67 6.46 2.61
C LEU A 25 6.84 7.14 3.34
N GLY A 26 6.57 8.08 4.26
CA GLY A 26 7.59 8.77 5.05
C GLY A 26 8.57 9.54 4.16
N ASP A 27 9.87 9.38 4.43
CA ASP A 27 10.95 10.05 3.70
C ASP A 27 10.96 9.65 2.20
N CYS A 28 10.47 8.45 1.88
CA CYS A 28 10.31 7.97 0.50
C CYS A 28 9.06 8.52 -0.22
N SER A 29 8.30 9.44 0.39
CA SER A 29 7.08 10.01 -0.21
C SER A 29 7.34 10.88 -1.45
N GLY A 30 8.57 11.35 -1.64
CA GLY A 30 8.93 12.30 -2.70
C GLY A 30 8.37 13.72 -2.48
N ILE A 31 7.98 14.07 -1.25
CA ILE A 31 7.56 15.42 -0.89
C ILE A 31 8.79 16.27 -0.52
N GLY A 32 9.72 15.71 0.25
CA GLY A 32 10.99 16.38 0.62
C GLY A 32 12.12 16.19 -0.41
N ASP A 33 12.10 15.09 -1.16
CA ASP A 33 13.05 14.78 -2.23
C ASP A 33 12.29 14.31 -3.49
N PRO A 34 11.74 15.24 -4.29
CA PRO A 34 10.82 14.90 -5.38
C PRO A 34 11.45 14.14 -6.54
N THR A 35 12.77 14.24 -6.69
CA THR A 35 13.49 13.79 -7.88
C THR A 35 14.40 12.61 -7.63
N HIS A 36 14.95 12.45 -6.41
CA HIS A 36 16.00 11.46 -6.19
C HIS A 36 15.56 10.25 -5.39
N TYR A 37 14.52 10.28 -4.55
CA TYR A 37 14.06 9.11 -3.76
C TYR A 37 15.22 8.32 -3.10
N GLY A 38 16.22 9.04 -2.57
CA GLY A 38 17.42 8.46 -1.95
C GLY A 38 18.51 7.93 -2.91
N TYR A 39 18.31 8.02 -4.22
CA TYR A 39 19.34 7.66 -5.21
C TYR A 39 20.58 8.59 -5.13
N SER A 40 20.40 9.87 -4.80
CA SER A 40 21.50 10.84 -4.69
C SER A 40 22.44 10.58 -3.51
N THR A 41 21.94 9.95 -2.44
CA THR A 41 22.70 9.61 -1.23
C THR A 41 23.21 8.17 -1.22
N GLY A 42 22.94 7.41 -2.29
CA GLY A 42 23.29 5.99 -2.38
C GLY A 42 22.40 5.06 -1.53
N GLN A 43 21.25 5.56 -1.05
CA GLN A 43 20.27 4.81 -0.26
C GLN A 43 18.90 4.85 -0.94
N PRO A 44 18.70 4.11 -2.05
CA PRO A 44 17.48 4.22 -2.85
C PRO A 44 16.24 3.63 -2.14
N CYS A 45 15.10 4.28 -2.29
CA CYS A 45 13.80 3.76 -1.87
C CYS A 45 13.29 2.67 -2.82
N VAL A 46 12.83 1.54 -2.26
CA VAL A 46 12.22 0.43 -3.03
C VAL A 46 10.74 0.33 -2.68
N PHE A 47 9.87 0.43 -3.69
CA PHE A 47 8.43 0.31 -3.52
C PHE A 47 7.96 -1.12 -3.75
N ILE A 48 7.34 -1.70 -2.73
CA ILE A 48 6.84 -3.07 -2.77
C ILE A 48 5.32 -3.01 -2.84
N LYS A 49 4.76 -3.55 -3.93
CA LYS A 49 3.33 -3.54 -4.20
C LYS A 49 2.79 -4.98 -4.18
N MET A 50 1.73 -5.19 -3.41
CA MET A 50 0.99 -6.46 -3.45
C MET A 50 0.05 -6.51 -4.65
N ASN A 51 -0.10 -7.70 -5.23
CA ASN A 51 -1.09 -7.95 -6.27
C ASN A 51 -2.49 -8.02 -5.65
N ARG A 52 -3.47 -7.42 -6.33
CA ARG A 52 -4.87 -7.43 -5.90
C ARG A 52 -5.51 -8.77 -6.29
N VAL A 53 -6.12 -9.44 -5.32
CA VAL A 53 -6.94 -10.64 -5.50
C VAL A 53 -8.33 -10.40 -4.90
N ILE A 54 -9.39 -10.78 -5.61
CA ILE A 54 -10.78 -10.59 -5.16
C ILE A 54 -11.06 -11.57 -4.00
N ASN A 55 -11.76 -11.11 -2.97
CA ASN A 55 -12.09 -11.89 -1.76
C ASN A 55 -10.85 -12.44 -1.02
N PHE A 56 -9.72 -11.75 -1.10
CA PHE A 56 -8.49 -12.13 -0.42
C PHE A 56 -8.32 -11.40 0.92
N TYR A 57 -8.10 -12.18 1.97
CA TYR A 57 -7.91 -11.70 3.35
C TYR A 57 -6.46 -11.92 3.77
N ALA A 58 -5.61 -10.93 3.50
CA ALA A 58 -4.18 -11.01 3.79
C ALA A 58 -3.90 -11.03 5.30
N GLY A 59 -3.13 -12.00 5.79
CA GLY A 59 -2.53 -11.94 7.12
C GLY A 59 -3.29 -12.52 8.28
N ALA A 60 -4.38 -13.25 8.06
CA ALA A 60 -5.06 -13.99 9.14
C ALA A 60 -5.29 -13.12 10.40
N ASN A 61 -5.76 -11.88 10.20
CA ASN A 61 -5.94 -10.82 11.22
C ASN A 61 -4.69 -10.08 11.71
N GLN A 62 -3.51 -10.35 11.18
CA GLN A 62 -2.26 -9.63 11.42
C GLN A 62 -1.92 -8.69 10.25
N SER A 63 -1.17 -7.64 10.55
CA SER A 63 -0.62 -6.76 9.51
C SER A 63 0.46 -7.48 8.71
N MET A 64 0.38 -7.36 7.39
CA MET A 64 1.43 -7.82 6.48
C MET A 64 2.65 -6.90 6.62
N ASN A 65 3.79 -7.47 6.98
CA ASN A 65 5.06 -6.76 7.03
C ASN A 65 6.00 -7.31 5.95
N VAL A 66 6.85 -6.43 5.43
CA VAL A 66 7.88 -6.80 4.45
C VAL A 66 9.25 -6.70 5.09
N SER A 67 10.10 -7.70 4.88
CA SER A 67 11.49 -7.70 5.29
C SER A 67 12.37 -7.88 4.05
N CYS A 68 13.28 -6.94 3.85
CA CYS A 68 14.27 -6.99 2.78
C CYS A 68 15.59 -7.47 3.38
N VAL A 69 16.09 -8.61 2.94
CA VAL A 69 17.38 -9.16 3.37
C VAL A 69 18.27 -9.43 2.17
N GLY A 70 19.58 -9.35 2.38
CA GLY A 70 20.55 -9.81 1.38
C GLY A 70 20.32 -11.29 1.07
N LYS A 71 20.63 -11.68 -0.18
CA LYS A 71 20.56 -13.08 -0.59
C LYS A 71 21.66 -13.91 0.04
#